data_AF-A0A0F3IEL8-F1
#
_entry.id   AF-A0A0F3IEL8-F1
#
_cell.length_a   1.000
_cell.length_b   1.000
_cell.length_c   1.000
_cell.angle_alpha   90.00
_cell.angle_beta   90.00
_cell.angle_gamma   90.00
#
_symmetry.space_group_name_H-M   'P 1'
#
loop_
_entity.id
_entity.type
_entity.pdbx_description
1 polymer ?
#
loop_
_entity_poly.entity_id
_entity_poly.type
_entity_poly.pdbx_seq_one_letter_code
_entity_poly.pdbx_strand_id
1 'polypeptide(L)'
;MIKLNQKLGRFAEQEFIRWRALIEEAVINLSVIEVSKVKTSSGETNKSVNRRLKWRFPTFVRISGRIDSDIYTCDNPSGIRDSLIRIFMFKTNQSKVAAIVWTFACHPVGFPEPDTVSADFVGVVRERLRKIYGPQVPVIFAPGCMGDVRPRSPGTWKTLSNIARCAIFGPTAPGFNRQEWDRWANELADEVVAIANAGKVRFLKDDNFPAISARLPLAEFFNGYTPVSELSCKAVSVPGSVELQRYHASQLPR
;
A
#
# COMPACT_ATOMS: atom_id res chain seq x y z
N MET A 1 -4.32 -11.49 -34.00
CA MET A 1 -4.57 -11.01 -32.61
C MET A 1 -4.74 -12.13 -31.59
N ILE A 2 -5.51 -13.20 -31.86
CA ILE A 2 -5.78 -14.28 -30.88
C ILE A 2 -4.52 -15.03 -30.39
N LYS A 3 -3.53 -15.27 -31.27
CA LYS A 3 -2.26 -15.96 -30.91
C LYS A 3 -1.33 -15.14 -30.00
N LEU A 4 -1.44 -13.81 -30.00
CA LEU A 4 -0.61 -12.93 -29.16
C LEU A 4 -1.12 -12.93 -27.70
N ASN A 5 -2.45 -12.93 -27.52
CA ASN A 5 -3.10 -13.03 -26.21
C ASN A 5 -2.83 -14.37 -25.51
N GLN A 6 -2.78 -15.49 -26.24
CA GLN A 6 -2.42 -16.79 -25.65
C GLN A 6 -0.97 -16.85 -25.17
N LYS A 7 -0.03 -16.19 -25.88
CA LYS A 7 1.38 -16.12 -25.46
C LYS A 7 1.56 -15.23 -24.23
N LEU A 8 0.88 -14.07 -24.17
CA LEU A 8 0.89 -13.19 -23.00
C LEU A 8 0.27 -13.86 -21.77
N GLY A 9 -0.83 -14.60 -21.94
CA GLY A 9 -1.47 -15.37 -20.86
C GLY A 9 -0.55 -16.44 -20.27
N ARG A 10 0.13 -17.24 -21.11
CA ARG A 10 1.06 -18.29 -20.65
C ARG A 10 2.33 -17.73 -20.00
N PHE A 11 2.86 -16.62 -20.51
CA PHE A 11 4.01 -15.94 -19.90
C PHE A 11 3.65 -15.36 -18.52
N ALA A 12 2.49 -14.71 -18.41
CA ALA A 12 1.99 -14.20 -17.14
C ALA A 12 1.75 -15.33 -16.11
N GLU A 13 1.27 -16.50 -16.57
CA GLU A 13 1.06 -17.68 -15.73
C GLU A 13 2.39 -18.27 -15.20
N GLN A 14 3.40 -18.40 -16.05
CA GLN A 14 4.73 -18.90 -15.63
C GLN A 14 5.39 -17.96 -14.62
N GLU A 15 5.35 -16.66 -14.86
CA GLU A 15 5.86 -15.67 -13.90
C GLU A 15 5.05 -15.70 -12.61
N PHE A 16 3.72 -15.83 -12.67
CA PHE A 16 2.89 -15.96 -11.47
C PHE A 16 3.26 -17.18 -10.63
N ILE A 17 3.48 -18.35 -11.25
CA ILE A 17 3.93 -19.57 -10.56
C ILE A 17 5.29 -19.34 -9.90
N ARG A 18 6.22 -18.68 -10.60
CA ARG A 18 7.53 -18.34 -10.05
C ARG A 18 7.43 -17.40 -8.85
N TRP A 19 6.64 -16.33 -8.95
CA TRP A 19 6.41 -15.40 -7.84
C TRP A 19 5.77 -16.09 -6.64
N ARG A 20 4.81 -16.99 -6.89
CA ARG A 20 4.21 -17.83 -5.84
C ARG A 20 5.26 -18.64 -5.10
N ALA A 21 6.13 -19.37 -5.81
CA ALA A 21 7.17 -20.19 -5.19
C ALA A 21 8.11 -19.35 -4.31
N LEU A 22 8.51 -18.16 -4.79
CA LEU A 22 9.33 -17.23 -4.02
C LEU A 22 8.63 -16.70 -2.77
N ILE A 23 7.32 -16.43 -2.85
CA ILE A 23 6.52 -16.01 -1.68
C ILE A 23 6.38 -17.15 -0.68
N GLU A 24 6.11 -18.37 -1.14
CA GLU A 24 6.01 -19.57 -0.30
C GLU A 24 7.32 -19.81 0.45
N GLU A 25 8.46 -19.77 -0.26
CA GLU A 25 9.79 -19.89 0.34
C GLU A 25 10.04 -18.79 1.38
N ALA A 26 9.71 -17.53 1.06
CA ALA A 26 9.87 -16.42 2.00
C ALA A 26 9.01 -16.59 3.27
N VAL A 27 7.77 -17.10 3.14
CA VAL A 27 6.89 -17.38 4.27
C VAL A 27 7.44 -18.52 5.13
N ILE A 28 7.93 -19.60 4.50
CA ILE A 28 8.55 -20.72 5.21
C ILE A 28 9.77 -20.23 6.00
N ASN A 29 10.66 -19.45 5.36
CA ASN A 29 11.85 -18.90 6.01
C ASN A 29 11.53 -17.94 7.16
N LEU A 30 10.42 -17.19 7.08
CA LEU A 30 9.94 -16.35 8.17
C LEU A 30 9.32 -17.14 9.31
N SER A 31 8.70 -18.29 9.01
CA SER A 31 7.96 -19.09 10.01
C SER A 31 8.86 -19.77 11.05
N VAL A 32 10.14 -19.97 10.72
CA VAL A 32 11.14 -20.59 11.61
C VAL A 32 11.86 -19.60 12.52
N ILE A 33 11.62 -18.29 12.36
CA ILE A 33 12.30 -17.27 13.16
C ILE A 33 11.58 -17.09 14.50
N GLU A 34 12.26 -17.39 15.60
CA GLU A 34 11.78 -17.10 16.93
C GLU A 34 11.82 -15.59 17.22
N VAL A 35 10.64 -15.01 17.46
CA VAL A 35 10.48 -13.62 17.86
C VAL A 35 10.15 -13.56 19.34
N SER A 36 10.84 -12.68 20.08
CA SER A 36 10.60 -12.49 21.52
C SER A 36 10.28 -11.07 21.94
N LYS A 37 10.53 -10.07 21.09
CA LYS A 37 10.17 -8.68 21.38
C LYS A 37 9.54 -8.04 20.16
N VAL A 38 8.56 -7.17 20.39
CA VAL A 38 8.00 -6.31 19.36
C VAL A 38 8.13 -4.87 19.80
N LYS A 39 8.85 -4.08 19.01
CA LYS A 39 8.88 -2.62 19.14
C LYS A 39 7.78 -2.04 18.27
N THR A 40 6.91 -1.25 18.88
CA THR A 40 5.85 -0.53 18.16
C THR A 40 6.13 0.97 18.16
N SER A 41 5.91 1.59 17.01
CA SER A 41 6.00 3.03 16.82
C SER A 41 4.91 3.49 15.89
N SER A 42 4.49 4.73 16.09
CA SER A 42 3.59 5.41 15.16
C SER A 42 3.94 6.88 15.09
N GLY A 43 3.67 7.49 13.94
CA GLY A 43 3.82 8.93 13.73
C GLY A 43 2.95 9.38 12.57
N GLU A 44 2.55 10.64 12.58
CA GLU A 44 1.73 11.21 11.51
C GLU A 44 2.59 11.72 10.36
N THR A 45 2.05 11.65 9.15
CA THR A 45 2.65 12.22 7.95
C THR A 45 1.63 12.98 7.12
N ASN A 46 2.09 13.97 6.36
CA ASN A 46 1.29 14.73 5.42
C ASN A 46 1.54 14.33 3.95
N LYS A 47 2.29 13.24 3.72
CA LYS A 47 2.75 12.79 2.40
C LYS A 47 1.64 12.19 1.55
N SER A 48 0.45 11.91 2.08
CA SER A 48 -0.70 11.43 1.32
C SER A 48 -1.81 12.48 1.20
N VAL A 49 -2.72 12.28 0.25
CA VAL A 49 -3.87 13.14 0.01
C VAL A 49 -5.05 12.33 -0.52
N ASN A 50 -6.27 12.69 -0.09
CA ASN A 50 -7.48 12.10 -0.65
C ASN A 50 -7.62 12.53 -2.12
N ARG A 51 -7.99 11.61 -3.00
CA ARG A 51 -8.09 11.86 -4.45
C ARG A 51 -9.51 12.08 -4.96
N ARG A 52 -10.51 12.25 -4.08
CA ARG A 52 -11.92 12.43 -4.43
C ARG A 52 -12.33 13.87 -4.21
N LEU A 53 -12.23 14.68 -5.26
CA LEU A 53 -12.61 16.09 -5.23
C LEU A 53 -14.00 16.28 -5.83
N LYS A 54 -14.94 16.79 -5.04
CA LYS A 54 -16.24 17.23 -5.56
C LYS A 54 -16.06 18.53 -6.34
N TRP A 55 -16.39 18.53 -7.62
CA TRP A 55 -16.27 19.70 -8.49
C TRP A 55 -17.65 20.19 -8.91
N ARG A 56 -17.94 21.46 -8.63
CA ARG A 56 -19.30 22.03 -8.78
C ARG A 56 -19.56 22.66 -10.15
N PHE A 57 -18.56 22.74 -11.02
CA PHE A 57 -18.74 23.29 -12.35
C PHE A 57 -18.97 22.15 -13.36
N PRO A 58 -19.92 22.30 -14.30
CA PRO A 58 -20.16 21.32 -15.34
C PRO A 58 -18.93 21.18 -16.23
N THR A 59 -18.46 19.95 -16.47
CA THR A 59 -17.38 19.71 -17.44
C THR A 59 -17.71 18.56 -18.38
N PHE A 60 -17.02 18.50 -19.52
CA PHE A 60 -17.18 17.43 -20.50
C PHE A 60 -16.47 16.16 -20.03
N VAL A 61 -17.25 15.13 -19.73
CA VAL A 61 -16.75 13.80 -19.40
C VAL A 61 -16.29 13.11 -20.69
N ARG A 62 -14.98 13.00 -20.90
CA ARG A 62 -14.35 12.43 -22.12
C ARG A 62 -14.87 11.06 -22.53
N ILE A 63 -15.24 10.21 -21.56
CA ILE A 63 -15.62 8.81 -21.82
C ILE A 63 -17.09 8.71 -22.25
N SER A 64 -17.99 9.51 -21.67
CA SER A 64 -19.44 9.43 -21.93
C SER A 64 -19.96 10.50 -22.90
N GLY A 65 -19.17 11.54 -23.19
CA GLY A 65 -19.59 12.69 -23.99
C GLY A 65 -20.64 13.57 -23.31
N ARG A 66 -20.93 13.33 -22.02
CA ARG A 66 -21.93 14.06 -21.25
C ARG A 66 -21.29 15.21 -20.47
N ILE A 67 -22.11 16.21 -20.16
CA ILE A 67 -21.78 17.24 -19.18
C ILE A 67 -22.13 16.69 -17.79
N ASP A 68 -21.16 16.67 -16.89
CA ASP A 68 -21.35 16.19 -15.52
C ASP A 68 -20.60 17.07 -14.51
N SER A 69 -21.08 17.12 -13.28
CA SER A 69 -20.45 17.78 -12.14
C SER A 69 -20.52 16.84 -10.94
N ASP A 70 -19.53 15.96 -10.82
CA ASP A 70 -19.50 14.93 -9.79
C ASP A 70 -18.14 14.87 -9.07
N ILE A 71 -17.58 13.68 -8.89
CA ILE A 71 -16.36 13.43 -8.13
C ILE A 71 -15.20 13.16 -9.08
N TYR A 72 -14.20 14.03 -9.06
CA TYR A 72 -12.99 13.91 -9.88
C TYR A 72 -11.88 13.21 -9.12
N THR A 73 -11.05 12.47 -9.85
CA THR A 73 -9.83 11.86 -9.32
C THR A 73 -8.73 12.93 -9.26
N CYS A 74 -8.80 13.79 -8.25
CA CYS A 74 -7.91 14.93 -8.05
C CYS A 74 -7.67 15.18 -6.55
N ASP A 75 -6.59 15.88 -6.23
CA ASP A 75 -6.26 16.20 -4.84
C ASP A 75 -7.39 16.94 -4.13
N ASN A 76 -7.84 16.34 -3.04
CA ASN A 76 -8.77 16.89 -2.07
C ASN A 76 -8.06 16.96 -0.70
N PRO A 77 -7.37 18.08 -0.39
CA PRO A 77 -6.65 18.22 0.88
C PRO A 77 -7.54 18.17 2.13
N SER A 78 -8.84 18.50 1.99
CA SER A 78 -9.82 18.41 3.09
C SER A 78 -10.54 17.06 3.16
N GLY A 79 -10.27 16.15 2.21
CA GLY A 79 -10.83 14.80 2.22
C GLY A 79 -10.23 13.93 3.31
N ILE A 80 -11.04 12.98 3.82
CA ILE A 80 -10.63 12.04 4.87
C ILE A 80 -9.45 11.20 4.39
N ARG A 81 -8.46 11.03 5.26
CA ARG A 81 -7.30 10.14 5.06
C ARG A 81 -6.78 9.66 6.41
N ASP A 82 -6.16 8.48 6.44
CA ASP A 82 -5.34 8.05 7.58
C ASP A 82 -3.91 8.59 7.37
N SER A 83 -3.50 9.56 8.19
CA SER A 83 -2.15 10.12 8.19
C SER A 83 -1.16 9.29 9.01
N LEU A 84 -1.60 8.25 9.70
CA LEU A 84 -0.76 7.54 10.65
C LEU A 84 0.10 6.48 9.96
N ILE A 85 1.41 6.63 10.10
CA ILE A 85 2.37 5.57 9.85
C ILE A 85 2.47 4.74 11.13
N ARG A 86 2.38 3.42 11.01
CA ARG A 86 2.60 2.48 12.11
C ARG A 86 3.71 1.51 11.73
N ILE A 87 4.56 1.15 12.68
CA ILE A 87 5.68 0.24 12.45
C ILE A 87 5.73 -0.76 13.59
N PHE A 88 5.86 -2.02 13.21
CA PHE A 88 6.03 -3.19 14.07
C PHE A 88 7.37 -3.81 13.72
N MET A 89 8.32 -3.71 14.65
CA MET A 89 9.65 -4.27 14.51
C MET A 89 9.79 -5.47 15.43
N PHE A 90 9.87 -6.64 14.83
CA PHE A 90 9.99 -7.92 15.49
C PHE A 90 11.48 -8.20 15.74
N LYS A 91 11.84 -8.61 16.96
CA LYS A 91 13.22 -8.90 17.36
C LYS A 91 13.33 -10.30 17.95
N THR A 92 14.46 -10.95 17.68
CA THR A 92 14.82 -12.25 18.25
C THR A 92 15.30 -12.13 19.70
N ASN A 93 15.53 -13.27 20.36
CA ASN A 93 16.13 -13.35 21.70
C ASN A 93 17.48 -12.62 21.81
N GLN A 94 18.26 -12.61 20.72
CA GLN A 94 19.53 -11.89 20.63
C GLN A 94 19.35 -10.39 20.35
N SER A 95 18.12 -9.87 20.40
CA SER A 95 17.76 -8.47 20.10
C SER A 95 18.06 -8.02 18.66
N LYS A 96 18.36 -8.95 17.75
CA LYS A 96 18.47 -8.71 16.31
C LYS A 96 17.10 -8.50 15.71
N VAL A 97 16.97 -7.57 14.75
CA VAL A 97 15.71 -7.36 14.02
C VAL A 97 15.45 -8.56 13.11
N ALA A 98 14.33 -9.24 13.36
CA ALA A 98 13.86 -10.39 12.60
C ALA A 98 13.06 -9.97 11.37
N ALA A 99 12.17 -9.00 11.53
CA ALA A 99 11.31 -8.47 10.47
C ALA A 99 10.78 -7.08 10.86
N ILE A 100 10.38 -6.31 9.86
CA ILE A 100 9.72 -5.02 10.02
C ILE A 100 8.44 -5.03 9.19
N VAL A 101 7.30 -4.78 9.83
CA VAL A 101 6.03 -4.50 9.15
C VAL A 101 5.73 -3.02 9.35
N TRP A 102 5.43 -2.31 8.27
CA TRP A 102 5.03 -0.91 8.36
C TRP A 102 3.76 -0.66 7.56
N THR A 103 2.96 0.29 8.03
CA THR A 103 1.67 0.63 7.44
C THR A 103 1.63 2.11 7.09
N PHE A 104 1.09 2.43 5.92
CA PHE A 104 0.81 3.80 5.52
C PHE A 104 -0.32 3.78 4.48
N ALA A 105 -1.44 4.45 4.79
CA ALA A 105 -2.62 4.47 3.93
C ALA A 105 -2.39 5.36 2.70
N CYS A 106 -1.75 4.80 1.67
CA CYS A 106 -1.40 5.51 0.44
C CYS A 106 -1.13 4.53 -0.70
N HIS A 107 -1.76 4.74 -1.86
CA HIS A 107 -1.52 3.93 -3.06
C HIS A 107 -0.09 4.09 -3.61
N PRO A 108 0.64 3.00 -3.93
CA PRO A 108 1.91 3.05 -4.66
C PRO A 108 1.69 3.33 -6.15
N VAL A 109 1.30 4.56 -6.46
CA VAL A 109 0.96 5.06 -7.81
C VAL A 109 1.66 6.38 -8.14
N GLY A 110 2.76 6.68 -7.43
CA GLY A 110 3.50 7.93 -7.56
C GLY A 110 4.64 7.86 -8.58
N PHE A 111 5.11 6.67 -8.94
CA PHE A 111 6.29 6.50 -9.77
C PHE A 111 6.10 7.07 -11.19
N PRO A 112 7.02 7.91 -11.70
CA PRO A 112 6.77 8.71 -12.90
C PRO A 112 7.12 8.04 -14.24
N GLU A 113 7.70 6.83 -14.22
CA GLU A 113 8.10 6.09 -15.43
C GLU A 113 7.16 4.90 -15.65
N PRO A 114 6.14 5.03 -16.53
CA PRO A 114 5.08 4.02 -16.68
C PRO A 114 5.56 2.71 -17.33
N ASP A 115 6.66 2.75 -18.08
CA ASP A 115 7.22 1.60 -18.79
C ASP A 115 8.27 0.83 -17.98
N THR A 116 8.47 1.21 -16.71
CA THR A 116 9.48 0.65 -15.82
C THR A 116 8.83 -0.13 -14.69
N VAL A 117 9.31 -1.36 -14.44
CA VAL A 117 8.89 -2.14 -13.27
C VAL A 117 9.50 -1.52 -12.01
N SER A 118 8.64 -1.10 -11.08
CA SER A 118 9.05 -0.42 -9.85
C SER A 118 8.22 -0.90 -8.66
N ALA A 119 8.84 -0.93 -7.49
CA ALA A 119 8.14 -1.11 -6.22
C ALA A 119 7.62 0.22 -5.65
N ASP A 120 7.72 1.31 -6.42
CA ASP A 120 7.39 2.68 -6.02
C ASP A 120 8.10 3.06 -4.69
N PHE A 121 7.55 4.02 -3.94
CA PHE A 121 8.09 4.50 -2.69
C PHE A 121 8.25 3.40 -1.64
N VAL A 122 7.46 2.32 -1.75
CA VAL A 122 7.56 1.16 -0.87
C VAL A 122 8.94 0.52 -0.99
N GLY A 123 9.49 0.46 -2.20
CA GLY A 123 10.86 0.03 -2.45
C GLY A 123 11.89 0.93 -1.78
N VAL A 124 11.73 2.25 -1.89
CA VAL A 124 12.64 3.25 -1.28
C VAL A 124 12.67 3.12 0.24
N VAL A 125 11.50 3.03 0.87
CA VAL A 125 11.36 2.83 2.32
C VAL A 125 11.99 1.50 2.75
N ARG A 126 11.74 0.42 2.01
CA ARG A 126 12.34 -0.90 2.27
C ARG A 126 13.86 -0.86 2.26
N GLU A 127 14.46 -0.28 1.22
CA GLU A 127 15.92 -0.21 1.12
C GLU A 127 16.52 0.66 2.23
N ARG A 128 15.83 1.75 2.61
CA ARG A 128 16.29 2.59 3.72
C ARG A 128 16.29 1.84 5.05
N LEU A 129 15.22 1.10 5.35
CA LEU A 129 15.13 0.29 6.57
C LEU A 129 16.16 -0.85 6.57
N ARG A 130 16.38 -1.52 5.43
CA ARG A 130 17.41 -2.56 5.29
C ARG A 130 18.83 -2.03 5.47
N LYS A 131 19.12 -0.81 4.98
CA LYS A 131 20.42 -0.16 5.20
C LYS A 131 20.72 0.02 6.70
N ILE A 132 19.70 0.23 7.52
CA ILE A 132 19.85 0.51 8.96
C ILE A 132 19.81 -0.77 9.80
N TYR A 133 18.85 -1.65 9.54
CA TYR A 133 18.58 -2.82 10.39
C TYR A 133 19.17 -4.13 9.86
N GLY A 134 19.67 -4.14 8.62
CA GLY A 134 20.36 -5.25 7.99
C GLY A 134 19.83 -5.55 6.58
N PRO A 135 20.70 -5.84 5.60
CA PRO A 135 20.32 -5.99 4.19
C PRO A 135 19.34 -7.14 3.95
N GLN A 136 19.36 -8.16 4.80
CA GLN A 136 18.50 -9.34 4.70
C GLN A 136 17.23 -9.23 5.55
N VAL A 137 17.02 -8.12 6.26
CA VAL A 137 15.80 -7.95 7.07
C VAL A 137 14.58 -7.90 6.13
N PRO A 138 13.58 -8.76 6.34
CA PRO A 138 12.29 -8.66 5.66
C PRO A 138 11.58 -7.38 6.09
N VAL A 139 11.20 -6.56 5.11
CA VAL A 139 10.42 -5.34 5.32
C VAL A 139 9.14 -5.44 4.51
N ILE A 140 8.02 -5.50 5.22
CA ILE A 140 6.69 -5.75 4.66
C ILE A 140 5.88 -4.45 4.78
N PHE A 141 5.35 -4.00 3.66
CA PHE A 141 4.41 -2.89 3.62
C PHE A 141 2.97 -3.41 3.66
N ALA A 142 2.19 -2.92 4.62
CA ALA A 142 0.76 -3.19 4.70
C ALA A 142 -0.02 -1.90 4.40
N PRO A 143 -0.71 -1.81 3.25
CA PRO A 143 -1.23 -0.55 2.72
C PRO A 143 -2.38 0.10 3.52
N GLY A 144 -2.98 -0.58 4.50
CA GLY A 144 -4.12 -0.04 5.25
C GLY A 144 -5.31 0.37 4.34
N CYS A 145 -6.13 1.31 4.81
CA CYS A 145 -7.33 1.78 4.12
C CYS A 145 -7.03 2.86 3.06
N MET A 146 -6.37 2.48 1.96
CA MET A 146 -5.87 3.44 0.96
C MET A 146 -6.78 3.72 -0.26
N GLY A 147 -7.99 3.15 -0.35
CA GLY A 147 -8.81 3.15 -1.58
C GLY A 147 -8.92 4.50 -2.33
N ASP A 148 -9.07 5.58 -1.57
CA ASP A 148 -9.19 6.95 -2.08
C ASP A 148 -7.99 7.85 -1.76
N VAL A 149 -6.85 7.29 -1.37
CA VAL A 149 -5.68 8.06 -0.91
C VAL A 149 -4.49 7.81 -1.82
N ARG A 150 -3.86 8.87 -2.31
CA ARG A 150 -2.68 8.82 -3.18
C ARG A 150 -1.51 9.62 -2.60
N PRO A 151 -0.29 9.47 -3.13
CA PRO A 151 0.84 10.31 -2.81
C PRO A 151 0.53 11.78 -3.12
N ARG A 152 0.86 12.68 -2.18
CA ARG A 152 0.70 14.12 -2.38
C ARG A 152 1.81 14.63 -3.29
N SER A 153 1.48 14.82 -4.56
CA SER A 153 2.37 15.44 -5.55
C SER A 153 2.43 16.96 -5.35
N PRO A 154 3.62 17.60 -5.45
CA PRO A 154 3.75 19.06 -5.40
C PRO A 154 3.28 19.76 -6.68
N GLY A 155 2.83 19.00 -7.69
CA GLY A 155 2.58 19.50 -9.03
C GLY A 155 1.68 20.74 -9.06
N THR A 156 2.05 21.68 -9.93
CA THR A 156 1.40 22.99 -9.98
C THR A 156 0.44 23.07 -11.17
N TRP A 157 -0.71 23.71 -10.94
CA TRP A 157 -1.75 23.95 -11.92
C TRP A 157 -1.44 25.21 -12.77
N LYS A 158 -0.19 25.64 -12.81
CA LYS A 158 0.18 27.05 -13.06
C LYS A 158 0.30 27.43 -14.53
N THR A 159 0.06 26.52 -15.48
CA THR A 159 0.04 26.90 -16.90
C THR A 159 -1.38 27.27 -17.33
N LEU A 160 -1.50 28.34 -18.14
CA LEU A 160 -2.79 28.75 -18.74
C LEU A 160 -3.46 27.59 -19.51
N SER A 161 -2.66 26.73 -20.14
CA SER A 161 -3.13 25.52 -20.81
C SER A 161 -3.81 24.54 -19.85
N ASN A 162 -3.29 24.36 -18.63
CA ASN A 162 -3.90 23.49 -17.62
C ASN A 162 -5.19 24.08 -17.05
N ILE A 163 -5.26 25.41 -16.91
CA ILE A 163 -6.49 26.10 -16.49
C ILE A 163 -7.59 25.91 -17.55
N ALA A 164 -7.27 26.17 -18.82
CA ALA A 164 -8.22 25.96 -19.93
C ALA A 164 -8.67 24.49 -20.03
N ARG A 165 -7.73 23.55 -19.86
CA ARG A 165 -8.04 22.11 -19.83
C ARG A 165 -8.93 21.74 -18.65
N CYS A 166 -8.70 22.31 -17.46
CA CYS A 166 -9.53 22.08 -16.28
C CYS A 166 -10.95 22.64 -16.46
N ALA A 167 -11.11 23.77 -17.14
CA ALA A 167 -12.42 24.33 -17.44
C ALA A 167 -13.24 23.41 -18.37
N ILE A 168 -12.57 22.75 -19.33
CA ILE A 168 -13.25 21.89 -20.32
C ILE A 168 -13.46 20.47 -19.79
N PHE A 169 -12.46 19.87 -19.15
CA PHE A 169 -12.43 18.44 -18.79
C PHE A 169 -12.40 18.17 -17.28
N GLY A 170 -12.45 19.22 -16.47
CA GLY A 170 -12.37 19.12 -15.02
C GLY A 170 -10.95 18.99 -14.46
N PRO A 171 -10.83 19.06 -13.13
CA PRO A 171 -9.54 19.07 -12.45
C PRO A 171 -8.83 17.72 -12.59
N THR A 172 -7.54 17.77 -12.92
CA THR A 172 -6.67 16.58 -12.95
C THR A 172 -5.58 16.71 -11.92
N ALA A 173 -5.42 15.65 -11.14
CA ALA A 173 -4.31 15.51 -10.22
C ALA A 173 -2.98 15.51 -10.99
N PRO A 174 -2.02 16.41 -10.68
CA PRO A 174 -0.71 16.33 -11.30
C PRO A 174 0.01 15.05 -10.85
N GLY A 175 0.83 14.50 -11.75
CA GLY A 175 1.79 13.45 -11.42
C GLY A 175 3.09 14.06 -10.88
N PHE A 176 3.99 13.20 -10.41
CA PHE A 176 5.36 13.61 -10.14
C PHE A 176 6.17 13.66 -11.44
N ASN A 177 7.16 14.54 -11.51
CA ASN A 177 8.33 14.25 -12.32
C ASN A 177 9.35 13.41 -11.52
N ARG A 178 10.41 12.92 -12.18
CA ARG A 178 11.41 12.05 -11.53
C ARG A 178 12.04 12.66 -10.29
N GLN A 179 12.49 13.91 -10.35
CA GLN A 179 13.16 14.58 -9.24
C GLN A 179 12.20 14.84 -8.06
N GLU A 180 10.96 15.22 -8.35
CA GLU A 180 9.93 15.43 -7.33
C GLU A 180 9.57 14.12 -6.64
N TRP A 181 9.42 13.04 -7.40
CA TRP A 181 9.14 11.71 -6.85
C TRP A 181 10.30 11.23 -5.97
N ASP A 182 11.54 11.32 -6.47
CA ASP A 182 12.73 10.92 -5.72
C ASP A 182 12.81 11.68 -4.39
N ARG A 183 12.60 13.01 -4.40
CA ARG A 183 12.57 13.82 -3.18
C ARG A 183 11.48 13.36 -2.23
N TRP A 184 10.24 13.27 -2.72
CA TRP A 184 9.08 12.90 -1.91
C TRP A 184 9.23 11.50 -1.27
N ALA A 185 9.70 10.52 -2.05
CA ALA A 185 9.89 9.15 -1.57
C ALA A 185 11.03 9.04 -0.55
N ASN A 186 12.12 9.79 -0.75
CA ASN A 186 13.22 9.84 0.22
C ASN A 186 12.80 10.51 1.53
N GLU A 187 12.08 11.63 1.47
CA GLU A 187 11.54 12.30 2.67
C GLU A 187 10.59 11.37 3.45
N LEU A 188 9.70 10.65 2.76
CA LEU A 188 8.84 9.63 3.39
C LEU A 188 9.69 8.53 4.05
N ALA A 189 10.74 8.04 3.38
CA ALA A 189 11.62 7.03 3.96
C ALA A 189 12.36 7.53 5.21
N ASP A 190 12.79 8.79 5.22
CA ASP A 190 13.38 9.45 6.38
C ASP A 190 12.39 9.55 7.56
N GLU A 191 11.14 9.96 7.29
CA GLU A 191 10.07 9.97 8.29
C GLU A 191 9.80 8.58 8.87
N VAL A 192 9.69 7.54 8.02
CA VAL A 192 9.48 6.15 8.46
C VAL A 192 10.63 5.68 9.35
N VAL A 193 11.87 5.98 8.97
CA VAL A 193 13.05 5.63 9.79
C VAL A 193 13.03 6.35 11.14
N ALA A 194 12.72 7.64 11.15
CA ALA A 194 12.62 8.42 12.38
C ALA A 194 11.57 7.80 13.32
N ILE A 195 10.39 7.45 12.79
CA ILE A 195 9.32 6.78 13.54
C ILE A 195 9.81 5.42 14.07
N ALA A 196 10.47 4.60 13.23
CA ALA A 196 10.98 3.29 13.62
C ALA A 196 11.98 3.38 14.78
N ASN A 197 12.82 4.42 14.78
CA ASN A 197 13.80 4.67 15.83
C ASN A 197 13.14 5.18 17.13
N ALA A 198 12.09 5.98 17.05
CA ALA A 198 11.39 6.55 18.21
C ALA A 198 10.47 5.55 18.98
N GLY A 199 10.26 4.34 18.46
CA GLY A 199 9.30 3.40 19.05
C GLY A 199 9.58 2.92 20.47
N LYS A 200 8.52 2.48 21.14
CA LYS A 200 8.58 1.87 22.47
C LYS A 200 8.73 0.36 22.31
N VAL A 201 9.63 -0.24 23.09
CA VAL A 201 9.85 -1.69 23.08
C VAL A 201 8.85 -2.35 24.02
N ARG A 202 8.15 -3.38 23.53
CA ARG A 202 7.36 -4.29 24.38
C ARG A 202 7.96 -5.69 24.31
N PHE A 203 8.12 -6.29 25.47
CA PHE A 203 8.47 -7.70 25.57
C PHE A 203 7.23 -8.52 25.26
N LEU A 204 7.38 -9.55 24.45
CA LEU A 204 6.37 -10.58 24.38
C LEU A 204 6.56 -11.40 25.65
N LYS A 205 5.62 -11.32 26.60
CA LYS A 205 5.53 -12.31 27.67
C LYS A 205 5.12 -13.63 27.02
N ASP A 206 5.66 -14.72 27.56
CA ASP A 206 5.56 -16.08 27.04
C ASP A 206 4.18 -16.43 26.45
N ASP A 207 4.25 -17.03 25.27
CA ASP A 207 3.26 -17.88 24.61
C ASP A 207 1.85 -17.33 24.44
N ASN A 208 1.69 -16.47 23.44
CA ASN A 208 0.72 -16.61 22.35
C ASN A 208 0.34 -15.21 21.85
N PHE A 209 0.85 -14.83 20.69
CA PHE A 209 -0.08 -14.19 19.78
C PHE A 209 -1.07 -15.29 19.39
N PRO A 210 -2.38 -15.17 19.66
CA PRO A 210 -3.33 -16.10 19.09
C PRO A 210 -3.17 -16.01 17.58
N ALA A 211 -2.46 -17.00 17.04
CA ALA A 211 -2.15 -17.13 15.65
C ALA A 211 -3.24 -18.02 15.06
N ILE A 212 -4.35 -17.43 14.66
CA ILE A 212 -5.40 -18.21 14.01
C ILE A 212 -4.94 -18.44 12.58
N SER A 213 -4.72 -19.71 12.24
CA SER A 213 -4.55 -20.11 10.86
C SER A 213 -5.88 -20.63 10.33
N ALA A 214 -6.29 -20.14 9.17
CA ALA A 214 -7.42 -20.67 8.43
C ALA A 214 -6.95 -21.03 7.03
N ARG A 215 -7.33 -22.21 6.57
CA ARG A 215 -7.26 -22.60 5.16
C ARG A 215 -8.67 -22.56 4.62
N LEU A 216 -8.90 -21.74 3.62
CA LEU A 216 -10.23 -21.56 3.05
C LEU A 216 -10.16 -21.91 1.56
N PRO A 217 -11.06 -22.77 1.06
CA PRO A 217 -11.12 -23.05 -0.37
C PRO A 217 -11.36 -21.76 -1.15
N LEU A 218 -10.54 -21.48 -2.16
CA LEU A 218 -10.71 -20.26 -2.98
C LEU A 218 -12.04 -20.26 -3.75
N ALA A 219 -12.60 -21.45 -4.00
CA ALA A 219 -13.93 -21.63 -4.56
C ALA A 219 -15.06 -21.00 -3.72
N GLU A 220 -14.82 -20.75 -2.42
CA GLU A 220 -15.80 -20.04 -1.57
C GLU A 220 -15.84 -18.52 -1.85
N PHE A 221 -14.79 -17.96 -2.46
CA PHE A 221 -14.66 -16.51 -2.70
C PHE A 221 -14.78 -16.12 -4.17
N PHE A 222 -14.41 -17.02 -5.08
CA PHE A 222 -14.35 -16.74 -6.52
C PHE A 222 -15.05 -17.83 -7.34
N ASN A 223 -15.98 -17.43 -8.21
CA ASN A 223 -16.58 -18.31 -9.21
C ASN A 223 -15.76 -18.23 -10.51
N GLY A 224 -15.04 -19.30 -10.88
CA GLY A 224 -14.27 -19.36 -12.14
C GLY A 224 -13.10 -20.35 -12.12
N TYR A 225 -12.34 -20.41 -13.23
CA TYR A 225 -11.16 -21.27 -13.36
C TYR A 225 -9.96 -20.65 -12.63
N THR A 226 -9.86 -20.91 -11.33
CA THR A 226 -8.65 -20.64 -10.54
C THR A 226 -7.88 -21.94 -10.35
N PRO A 227 -6.64 -22.09 -10.85
CA PRO A 227 -5.83 -23.30 -10.64
C PRO A 227 -5.35 -23.48 -9.19
N VAL A 228 -5.81 -22.63 -8.26
CA VAL A 228 -5.43 -22.62 -6.85
C VAL A 228 -6.64 -23.06 -6.02
N SER A 229 -6.46 -24.10 -5.22
CA SER A 229 -7.53 -24.75 -4.46
C SER A 229 -7.76 -24.14 -3.07
N GLU A 230 -6.74 -23.49 -2.47
CA GLU A 230 -6.81 -23.04 -1.06
C GLU A 230 -6.09 -21.69 -0.83
N LEU A 231 -6.71 -20.83 -0.02
CA LEU A 231 -6.13 -19.63 0.59
C LEU A 231 -5.72 -19.96 2.02
N SER A 232 -4.41 -19.87 2.33
CA SER A 232 -3.91 -19.99 3.70
C SER A 232 -3.71 -18.60 4.31
N CYS A 233 -4.44 -18.29 5.38
CA CYS A 233 -4.26 -17.08 6.18
C CYS A 233 -3.67 -17.46 7.54
N LYS A 234 -2.74 -16.66 8.05
CA LYS A 234 -2.27 -16.73 9.44
C LYS A 234 -2.40 -15.33 10.04
N ALA A 235 -3.40 -15.16 10.91
CA ALA A 235 -3.64 -13.90 11.60
C ALA A 235 -2.88 -13.90 12.92
N VAL A 236 -2.00 -12.92 13.14
CA VAL A 236 -1.23 -12.77 14.39
C VAL A 236 -1.78 -11.56 15.13
N SER A 237 -2.45 -11.78 16.27
CA SER A 237 -3.05 -10.69 17.05
C SER A 237 -2.02 -10.01 17.94
N VAL A 238 -1.58 -8.79 17.61
CA VAL A 238 -0.64 -8.01 18.46
C VAL A 238 -1.42 -7.15 19.48
N PRO A 239 -1.31 -7.39 20.81
CA PRO A 239 -2.09 -6.67 21.81
C PRO A 239 -1.87 -5.16 21.78
N GLY A 240 -2.98 -4.40 21.71
CA GLY A 240 -3.00 -2.94 21.71
C GLY A 240 -2.78 -2.28 20.35
N SER A 241 -2.95 -3.01 19.24
CA SER A 241 -2.73 -2.46 17.89
C SER A 241 -3.95 -2.32 16.99
N VAL A 242 -5.11 -2.95 17.24
CA VAL A 242 -6.32 -2.73 16.44
C VAL A 242 -7.58 -3.08 17.24
N GLU A 243 -8.42 -2.09 17.55
CA GLU A 243 -9.87 -2.33 17.71
C GLU A 243 -10.47 -2.17 16.31
N LEU A 244 -10.73 -3.28 15.63
CA LEU A 244 -11.42 -3.28 14.35
C LEU A 244 -12.90 -3.05 14.68
N GLN A 245 -13.32 -1.78 14.74
CA GLN A 245 -14.73 -1.46 14.75
C GLN A 245 -15.33 -1.98 13.43
N ARG A 246 -16.08 -3.08 13.54
CA ARG A 246 -16.93 -3.62 12.47
C ARG A 246 -17.92 -2.53 12.09
N TYR A 247 -17.67 -1.83 10.98
CA TYR A 247 -18.74 -1.09 10.32
C TYR A 247 -19.58 -2.11 9.55
N HIS A 248 -20.77 -2.37 10.09
CA HIS A 248 -21.82 -3.14 9.42
C HIS A 248 -22.21 -2.36 8.17
N ALA A 249 -21.92 -2.91 6.98
CA ALA A 249 -22.53 -2.41 5.75
C ALA A 249 -24.01 -2.80 5.78
N SER A 250 -24.87 -1.92 6.29
CA SER A 250 -26.29 -1.99 5.98
C SER A 250 -26.45 -1.75 4.48
N GLN A 251 -27.27 -2.59 3.86
CA GLN A 251 -27.56 -2.55 2.43
C GLN A 251 -28.01 -1.14 2.03
N LEU A 252 -27.33 -0.55 1.04
CA LEU A 252 -27.85 0.63 0.36
C LEU A 252 -29.09 0.18 -0.46
N PRO A 253 -30.23 0.90 -0.36
CA PRO A 253 -31.39 0.61 -1.18
C PRO A 253 -31.07 0.84 -2.65
N ARG A 254 -31.64 -0.03 -3.50
CA ARG A 254 -31.50 -0.03 -4.97
C ARG A 254 -31.97 1.27 -5.60
#